data_AF-A0A4V1UCE3-F1
#
_entry.id   AF-A0A4V1UCE3-F1
#
_cell.length_a   1.000
_cell.length_b   1.000
_cell.length_c   1.000
_cell.angle_alpha   90.00
_cell.angle_beta   90.00
_cell.angle_gamma   90.00
#
_symmetry.space_group_name_H-M   'P 1'
#
loop_
_entity.id
_entity.type
_entity.pdbx_description
1 polymer ?
#
loop_
_entity_poly.entity_id
_entity_poly.type
_entity_poly.pdbx_seq_one_letter_code
_entity_poly.pdbx_strand_id
1 'polypeptide(L)'
;MTVEVPAPRHIRLTSHSGGFGALPINWGAPTAAERGPIVGTTTTRAHRNVIGTHSGSYSVYRALAVAAGALSREHRADLTNTAPTDIIGPYPQWSDPGRIVSLDPWGATVAEVYKTELAAGYDIRPTIAVTKAHVILPEVIEALQAGRLKADGKFLTAGGAAMVTKAAIEPVWYLPGVAKRFGCSETDLRRVLFEETGGMYPELVTRSDLEVFL
;
A
#
# COMPACT_ATOMS: atom_id res chain seq x y z
N MET A 1 28.22 32.12 -13.28
CA MET A 1 28.43 30.81 -12.63
C MET A 1 27.51 29.82 -13.30
N THR A 2 28.05 29.00 -14.20
CA THR A 2 27.32 27.92 -14.88
C THR A 2 27.26 26.72 -13.94
N VAL A 3 26.05 26.31 -13.57
CA VAL A 3 25.83 25.10 -12.77
C VAL A 3 26.07 23.90 -13.68
N GLU A 4 27.13 23.15 -13.38
CA GLU A 4 27.48 21.93 -14.09
C GLU A 4 26.52 20.81 -13.67
N VAL A 5 25.73 20.29 -14.62
CA VAL A 5 24.82 19.16 -14.37
C VAL A 5 25.65 17.88 -14.50
N PRO A 6 25.83 17.08 -13.43
CA PRO A 6 26.67 15.90 -13.50
C PRO A 6 26.04 14.85 -14.42
N ALA A 7 26.88 14.21 -15.25
CA ALA A 7 26.46 13.15 -16.16
C ALA A 7 25.88 11.94 -15.40
N PRO A 8 24.85 11.26 -15.93
CA PRO A 8 24.22 10.12 -15.25
C PRO A 8 25.22 8.98 -15.07
N ARG A 9 25.40 8.53 -13.82
CA ARG A 9 26.26 7.38 -13.48
C ARG A 9 25.61 6.08 -13.96
N HIS A 10 26.43 5.17 -14.46
CA HIS A 10 26.00 3.85 -14.95
C HIS A 10 25.39 3.01 -13.81
N ILE A 11 24.10 2.72 -13.90
CA ILE A 11 23.38 1.86 -12.95
C ILE A 11 23.54 0.39 -13.36
N ARG A 12 23.95 -0.47 -12.43
CA ARG A 12 24.10 -1.91 -12.68
C ARG A 12 22.74 -2.59 -12.48
N LEU A 13 22.11 -3.04 -13.57
CA LEU A 13 20.74 -3.56 -13.57
C LEU A 13 20.69 -5.08 -13.40
N THR A 14 19.66 -5.57 -12.71
CA THR A 14 19.25 -6.98 -12.75
C THR A 14 18.33 -7.24 -13.94
N SER A 15 18.53 -8.33 -14.67
CA SER A 15 17.64 -8.72 -15.77
C SER A 15 16.27 -9.16 -15.23
N HIS A 16 15.18 -8.55 -15.72
CA HIS A 16 13.82 -8.98 -15.43
C HIS A 16 13.26 -9.72 -16.65
N SER A 17 12.79 -10.95 -16.49
CA SER A 17 11.91 -11.56 -17.49
C SER A 17 10.56 -10.82 -17.44
N GLY A 18 10.16 -10.17 -18.53
CA GLY A 18 8.86 -9.52 -18.65
C GLY A 18 7.73 -10.45 -18.23
N GLY A 19 6.83 -9.97 -17.36
CA GLY A 19 5.81 -10.78 -16.71
C GLY A 19 4.63 -11.09 -17.64
N PHE A 20 4.67 -12.23 -18.32
CA PHE A 20 3.44 -12.84 -18.86
C PHE A 20 2.58 -13.32 -17.67
N GLY A 21 1.47 -12.64 -17.39
CA GLY A 21 0.52 -13.04 -16.34
C GLY A 21 0.18 -11.98 -15.29
N ALA A 22 0.76 -10.77 -15.37
CA ALA A 22 0.36 -9.67 -14.50
C ALA A 22 -0.97 -9.05 -14.96
N LEU A 23 -1.88 -8.78 -14.02
CA LEU A 23 -3.13 -8.08 -14.30
C LEU A 23 -2.88 -6.57 -14.46
N PRO A 24 -3.57 -5.88 -15.40
CA PRO A 24 -3.40 -4.45 -15.60
C PRO A 24 -3.90 -3.65 -14.38
N ILE A 25 -3.33 -2.46 -14.20
CA ILE A 25 -3.83 -1.47 -13.23
C ILE A 25 -4.29 -0.24 -14.02
N ASN A 26 -5.59 0.06 -13.97
CA ASN A 26 -6.14 1.30 -14.51
C ASN A 26 -6.41 2.27 -13.35
N TRP A 27 -5.42 3.10 -13.04
CA TRP A 27 -5.51 3.99 -11.88
C TRP A 27 -6.67 4.99 -12.00
N GLY A 28 -7.44 5.15 -10.92
CA GLY A 28 -8.60 6.05 -10.90
C GLY A 28 -9.84 5.52 -11.62
N ALA A 29 -9.87 4.25 -12.06
CA ALA A 29 -11.07 3.67 -12.62
C ALA A 29 -12.23 3.62 -11.59
N PRO A 30 -13.50 3.80 -12.03
CA PRO A 30 -14.67 3.96 -11.16
C PRO A 30 -15.06 2.70 -10.39
N THR A 31 -14.67 1.52 -10.89
CA THR A 31 -14.97 0.24 -10.26
C THR A 31 -13.68 -0.52 -9.94
N ALA A 32 -13.71 -1.35 -8.90
CA ALA A 32 -12.57 -2.21 -8.57
C ALA A 32 -12.18 -3.14 -9.74
N ALA A 33 -13.19 -3.69 -10.43
CA ALA A 33 -12.99 -4.56 -11.58
C ALA A 33 -12.25 -3.86 -12.73
N GLU A 34 -12.65 -2.64 -13.08
CA GLU A 34 -11.94 -1.85 -14.10
C GLU A 34 -10.56 -1.39 -13.62
N ARG A 35 -10.42 -1.09 -12.31
CA ARG A 35 -9.17 -0.64 -11.69
C ARG A 35 -8.11 -1.75 -11.69
N GLY A 36 -8.51 -2.99 -11.43
CA GLY A 36 -7.63 -4.16 -11.31
C GLY A 36 -6.87 -4.23 -9.97
N PRO A 37 -6.52 -5.42 -9.46
CA PRO A 37 -5.93 -5.58 -8.13
C PRO A 37 -4.48 -5.11 -8.01
N ILE A 38 -4.03 -4.81 -6.80
CA ILE A 38 -2.61 -4.68 -6.46
C ILE A 38 -2.04 -6.04 -6.10
N VAL A 39 -1.00 -6.47 -6.82
CA VAL A 39 -0.35 -7.76 -6.59
C VAL A 39 1.14 -7.55 -6.34
N GLY A 40 1.52 -7.40 -5.07
CA GLY A 40 2.90 -7.27 -4.63
C GLY A 40 3.51 -8.54 -4.02
N THR A 41 2.79 -9.66 -4.05
CA THR A 41 3.20 -10.91 -3.39
C THR A 41 4.31 -11.63 -4.14
N THR A 42 5.13 -12.38 -3.42
CA THR A 42 6.31 -13.06 -4.01
C THR A 42 6.09 -14.54 -4.35
N THR A 43 4.88 -15.08 -4.12
CA THR A 43 4.53 -16.49 -4.37
C THR A 43 4.60 -16.83 -5.85
N THR A 44 3.88 -16.08 -6.69
CA THR A 44 3.99 -16.18 -8.17
C THR A 44 4.49 -14.87 -8.75
N ARG A 45 5.81 -14.78 -8.99
CA ARG A 45 6.45 -13.53 -9.47
C ARG A 45 5.87 -12.98 -10.77
N ALA A 46 5.38 -13.84 -11.67
CA ALA A 46 4.78 -13.43 -12.93
C ALA A 46 3.48 -12.64 -12.78
N HIS A 47 2.78 -12.79 -11.64
CA HIS A 47 1.53 -12.07 -11.37
C HIS A 47 1.76 -10.66 -10.83
N ARG A 48 3.01 -10.29 -10.47
CA ARG A 48 3.31 -8.99 -9.86
C ARG A 48 3.10 -7.85 -10.85
N ASN A 49 2.35 -6.84 -10.42
CA ASN A 49 2.06 -5.64 -11.19
C ASN A 49 2.47 -4.34 -10.48
N VAL A 50 3.31 -4.44 -9.43
CA VAL A 50 3.86 -3.30 -8.69
C VAL A 50 5.36 -3.44 -8.49
N ILE A 51 6.01 -2.30 -8.28
CA ILE A 51 7.37 -2.20 -7.75
C ILE A 51 7.30 -2.41 -6.23
N GLY A 52 8.27 -3.14 -5.67
CA GLY A 52 8.26 -3.49 -4.25
C GLY A 52 7.34 -4.67 -3.92
N THR A 53 6.94 -4.81 -2.66
CA THR A 53 6.16 -5.97 -2.17
C THR A 53 5.25 -5.56 -1.03
N HIS A 54 4.20 -6.34 -0.77
CA HIS A 54 3.38 -6.16 0.43
C HIS A 54 4.23 -6.08 1.71
N SER A 55 3.72 -5.33 2.68
CA SER A 55 4.43 -4.91 3.90
C SER A 55 5.55 -3.89 3.68
N GLY A 56 5.76 -3.39 2.45
CA GLY A 56 6.64 -2.26 2.15
C GLY A 56 8.03 -2.39 2.77
N SER A 57 8.41 -1.42 3.60
CA SER A 57 9.69 -1.39 4.34
C SER A 57 9.87 -2.55 5.34
N TYR A 58 8.79 -3.16 5.82
CA TYR A 58 8.83 -4.33 6.70
C TYR A 58 9.02 -5.66 5.95
N SER A 59 9.04 -5.65 4.61
CA SER A 59 9.26 -6.85 3.79
C SER A 59 10.56 -7.59 4.11
N VAL A 60 11.58 -6.88 4.61
CA VAL A 60 12.84 -7.45 5.11
C VAL A 60 12.64 -8.46 6.23
N TYR A 61 11.65 -8.27 7.11
CA TYR A 61 11.36 -9.22 8.19
C TYR A 61 10.77 -10.52 7.66
N ARG A 62 9.96 -10.45 6.59
CA ARG A 62 9.51 -11.66 5.89
C ARG A 62 10.70 -12.40 5.27
N ALA A 63 11.61 -11.68 4.63
CA ALA A 63 12.82 -12.29 4.05
C ALA A 63 13.68 -12.99 5.11
N LEU A 64 13.85 -12.36 6.29
CA LEU A 64 14.54 -12.97 7.43
C LEU A 64 13.82 -14.22 7.94
N ALA A 65 12.50 -14.18 8.13
CA ALA A 65 11.72 -15.32 8.59
C ALA A 65 11.82 -16.52 7.61
N VAL A 66 11.82 -16.25 6.31
CA VAL A 66 12.03 -17.26 5.27
C VAL A 66 13.45 -17.82 5.30
N ALA A 67 14.46 -16.96 5.42
CA ALA A 67 15.86 -17.38 5.48
C ALA A 67 16.16 -18.23 6.72
N ALA A 68 15.56 -17.89 7.86
CA ALA A 68 15.64 -18.64 9.10
C ALA A 68 14.82 -19.94 9.12
N GLY A 69 14.02 -20.21 8.06
CA GLY A 69 13.13 -21.37 7.98
C GLY A 69 11.87 -21.28 8.86
N ALA A 70 11.65 -20.16 9.54
CA ALA A 70 10.46 -19.92 10.37
C ALA A 70 9.19 -19.65 9.54
N LEU A 71 9.34 -19.34 8.25
CA LEU A 71 8.23 -19.14 7.32
C LEU A 71 8.52 -19.84 5.99
N SER A 72 7.55 -20.60 5.47
CA SER A 72 7.66 -21.17 4.12
C SER A 72 7.67 -20.06 3.06
N ARG A 73 8.48 -20.22 2.01
CA ARG A 73 8.50 -19.34 0.83
C ARG A 73 7.13 -19.27 0.15
N GLU A 74 6.43 -20.41 0.14
CA GLU A 74 5.12 -20.61 -0.46
C GLU A 74 3.96 -20.27 0.49
N HIS A 75 4.25 -19.72 1.68
CA HIS A 75 3.21 -19.38 2.63
C HIS A 75 2.24 -18.34 2.06
N ARG A 76 0.95 -18.70 2.05
CA ARG A 76 -0.19 -17.82 1.77
C ARG A 76 -0.93 -17.58 3.07
N ALA A 77 -1.24 -16.32 3.33
CA ALA A 77 -2.00 -15.94 4.51
C ALA A 77 -3.46 -16.40 4.36
N ASP A 78 -4.03 -16.95 5.42
CA ASP A 78 -5.48 -17.17 5.51
C ASP A 78 -6.16 -15.85 5.89
N LEU A 79 -7.06 -15.39 5.02
CA LEU A 79 -7.78 -14.12 5.13
C LEU A 79 -9.31 -14.33 5.22
N THR A 80 -9.77 -15.55 5.51
CA THR A 80 -11.20 -15.91 5.49
C THR A 80 -12.06 -15.08 6.44
N ASN A 81 -11.48 -14.52 7.51
CA ASN A 81 -12.20 -13.71 8.52
C ASN A 81 -11.54 -12.35 8.79
N THR A 82 -10.97 -11.74 7.75
CA THR A 82 -10.29 -10.43 7.86
C THR A 82 -11.06 -9.30 7.18
N ALA A 83 -12.38 -9.46 7.01
CA ALA A 83 -13.25 -8.40 6.51
C ALA A 83 -13.16 -7.14 7.40
N PRO A 84 -13.20 -5.93 6.81
CA PRO A 84 -13.09 -4.69 7.56
C PRO A 84 -14.27 -4.51 8.51
N THR A 85 -14.01 -3.99 9.72
CA THR A 85 -15.10 -3.74 10.69
C THR A 85 -16.08 -2.66 10.24
N ASP A 86 -15.62 -1.76 9.38
CA ASP A 86 -16.41 -0.72 8.76
C ASP A 86 -16.03 -0.64 7.28
N ILE A 87 -17.02 -0.70 6.39
CA ILE A 87 -16.81 -0.52 4.96
C ILE A 87 -16.76 0.99 4.67
N ILE A 88 -15.70 1.42 4.01
CA ILE A 88 -15.49 2.82 3.62
C ILE A 88 -15.73 2.92 2.11
N GLY A 89 -16.64 3.80 1.70
CA GLY A 89 -16.91 4.04 0.27
C GLY A 89 -17.63 2.88 -0.44
N PRO A 90 -17.56 2.83 -1.79
CA PRO A 90 -16.85 3.77 -2.64
C PRO A 90 -17.46 5.17 -2.64
N TYR A 91 -16.64 6.19 -2.91
CA TYR A 91 -17.07 7.58 -3.06
C TYR A 91 -16.69 8.12 -4.44
N PRO A 92 -17.47 9.03 -5.05
CA PRO A 92 -17.17 9.57 -6.39
C PRO A 92 -15.75 10.13 -6.54
N GLN A 93 -15.18 10.70 -5.47
CA GLN A 93 -13.84 11.29 -5.48
C GLN A 93 -12.72 10.24 -5.61
N TRP A 94 -13.02 8.95 -5.48
CA TRP A 94 -12.04 7.88 -5.69
C TRP A 94 -11.63 7.75 -7.16
N SER A 95 -12.56 8.04 -8.08
CA SER A 95 -12.31 8.01 -9.52
C SER A 95 -11.86 9.35 -10.11
N ASP A 96 -11.86 10.42 -9.31
CA ASP A 96 -11.38 11.71 -9.76
C ASP A 96 -9.85 11.68 -9.99
N PRO A 97 -9.37 11.93 -11.23
CA PRO A 97 -7.95 11.85 -11.53
C PRO A 97 -7.09 12.76 -10.62
N GLY A 98 -6.06 12.17 -10.01
CA GLY A 98 -5.10 12.88 -9.15
C GLY A 98 -5.58 13.17 -7.71
N ARG A 99 -6.83 12.84 -7.35
CA ARG A 99 -7.31 12.98 -5.95
C ARG A 99 -6.65 11.97 -5.01
N ILE A 100 -6.54 10.73 -5.45
CA ILE A 100 -5.85 9.65 -4.71
C ILE A 100 -4.66 9.20 -5.55
N VAL A 101 -3.45 9.31 -5.01
CA VAL A 101 -2.20 8.91 -5.69
C VAL A 101 -1.25 8.13 -4.78
N SER A 102 -1.58 7.96 -3.50
CA SER A 102 -0.67 7.45 -2.48
C SER A 102 -1.26 6.36 -1.57
N LEU A 103 -2.45 5.86 -1.90
CA LEU A 103 -3.08 4.70 -1.27
C LEU A 103 -3.99 3.98 -2.27
N ASP A 104 -4.27 2.70 -2.00
CA ASP A 104 -5.26 1.92 -2.75
C ASP A 104 -6.63 1.99 -2.05
N PRO A 105 -7.63 2.71 -2.61
CA PRO A 105 -8.91 2.88 -1.94
C PRO A 105 -9.72 1.58 -1.80
N TRP A 106 -9.46 0.59 -2.66
CA TRP A 106 -10.10 -0.74 -2.60
C TRP A 106 -9.39 -1.71 -1.64
N GLY A 107 -8.30 -1.27 -1.02
CA GLY A 107 -7.38 -2.10 -0.25
C GLY A 107 -8.00 -2.80 0.96
N ALA A 108 -9.11 -2.31 1.49
CA ALA A 108 -9.82 -2.91 2.63
C ALA A 108 -10.80 -4.02 2.23
N THR A 109 -11.25 -4.04 0.97
CA THR A 109 -12.33 -4.91 0.49
C THR A 109 -11.86 -5.93 -0.54
N VAL A 110 -10.56 -6.19 -0.62
CA VAL A 110 -9.92 -7.10 -1.60
C VAL A 110 -10.61 -8.46 -1.70
N ALA A 111 -10.93 -9.08 -0.56
CA ALA A 111 -11.58 -10.38 -0.50
C ALA A 111 -13.00 -10.40 -1.11
N GLU A 112 -13.65 -9.24 -1.18
CA GLU A 112 -14.98 -9.07 -1.80
C GLU A 112 -14.87 -8.70 -3.27
N VAL A 113 -14.06 -7.69 -3.59
CA VAL A 113 -14.07 -7.07 -4.92
C VAL A 113 -13.22 -7.82 -5.96
N TYR A 114 -12.29 -8.68 -5.51
CA TYR A 114 -11.41 -9.47 -6.38
C TYR A 114 -11.59 -10.99 -6.19
N LYS A 115 -12.81 -11.43 -5.84
CA LYS A 115 -13.14 -12.85 -5.65
C LYS A 115 -12.76 -13.72 -6.84
N THR A 116 -12.98 -13.23 -8.05
CA THR A 116 -12.71 -13.96 -9.30
C THR A 116 -11.22 -14.21 -9.47
N GLU A 117 -10.40 -13.19 -9.26
CA GLU A 117 -8.94 -13.26 -9.39
C GLU A 117 -8.33 -14.11 -8.27
N LEU A 118 -8.85 -14.00 -7.05
CA LEU A 118 -8.47 -14.86 -5.92
C LEU A 118 -8.76 -16.33 -6.25
N ALA A 119 -9.94 -16.64 -6.79
CA ALA A 119 -10.31 -17.99 -7.22
C ALA A 119 -9.46 -18.49 -8.41
N ALA A 120 -9.00 -17.58 -9.27
CA ALA A 120 -8.07 -17.87 -10.36
C ALA A 120 -6.61 -18.07 -9.88
N GLY A 121 -6.35 -17.96 -8.57
CA GLY A 121 -5.06 -18.28 -7.95
C GLY A 121 -4.13 -17.08 -7.73
N TYR A 122 -4.57 -15.85 -8.00
CA TYR A 122 -3.81 -14.65 -7.66
C TYR A 122 -3.71 -14.49 -6.12
N ASP A 123 -2.52 -14.18 -5.62
CA ASP A 123 -2.29 -13.90 -4.19
C ASP A 123 -2.46 -12.40 -3.97
N ILE A 124 -3.71 -11.97 -3.80
CA ILE A 124 -4.05 -10.55 -3.63
C ILE A 124 -4.27 -10.31 -2.13
N ARG A 125 -3.51 -9.39 -1.53
CA ARG A 125 -3.58 -9.11 -0.09
C ARG A 125 -4.14 -7.71 0.17
N PRO A 126 -4.93 -7.52 1.24
CA PRO A 126 -5.37 -6.21 1.67
C PRO A 126 -4.17 -5.27 1.90
N THR A 127 -4.29 -4.04 1.42
CA THR A 127 -3.36 -2.93 1.72
C THR A 127 -3.92 -2.01 2.80
N ILE A 128 -5.18 -2.22 3.21
CA ILE A 128 -5.82 -1.49 4.30
C ILE A 128 -6.48 -2.49 5.25
N ALA A 129 -6.18 -2.38 6.55
CA ALA A 129 -6.89 -3.10 7.59
C ALA A 129 -7.72 -2.12 8.43
N VAL A 130 -9.03 -2.35 8.52
CA VAL A 130 -9.97 -1.52 9.29
C VAL A 130 -10.47 -2.28 10.51
N THR A 131 -10.22 -1.76 11.70
CA THR A 131 -10.56 -2.41 12.98
C THR A 131 -11.20 -1.44 13.97
N LYS A 132 -11.88 -1.97 14.99
CA LYS A 132 -12.31 -1.20 16.16
C LYS A 132 -11.26 -1.25 17.25
N ALA A 133 -11.09 -0.16 17.98
CA ALA A 133 -10.18 -0.10 19.12
C ALA A 133 -10.72 0.77 20.26
N HIS A 134 -10.30 0.42 21.49
CA HIS A 134 -10.38 1.29 22.65
C HIS A 134 -9.03 1.97 22.82
N VAL A 135 -8.97 3.26 22.52
CA VAL A 135 -7.74 4.05 22.61
C VAL A 135 -7.76 4.83 23.91
N ILE A 136 -6.80 4.55 24.78
CA ILE A 136 -6.61 5.26 26.05
C ILE A 136 -5.51 6.30 25.83
N LEU A 137 -5.86 7.56 26.03
CA LEU A 137 -4.95 8.70 25.90
C LEU A 137 -4.97 9.49 27.21
N PRO A 138 -3.81 9.76 27.84
CA PRO A 138 -3.75 10.56 29.06
C PRO A 138 -4.49 11.89 28.94
N GLU A 139 -4.40 12.56 27.79
CA GLU A 139 -5.02 13.86 27.52
C GLU A 139 -6.56 13.78 27.53
N VAL A 140 -7.13 12.65 27.13
CA VAL A 140 -8.58 12.41 27.15
C VAL A 140 -9.06 12.18 28.59
N ILE A 141 -8.28 11.44 29.40
CA ILE A 141 -8.56 11.22 30.82
C ILE A 141 -8.51 12.56 31.57
N GLU A 142 -7.46 13.35 31.37
CA GLU A 142 -7.31 14.68 31.98
C GLU A 142 -8.45 15.61 31.58
N ALA A 143 -8.88 15.56 30.32
CA ALA A 143 -9.99 16.38 29.83
C ALA A 143 -11.35 15.99 30.45
N LEU A 144 -11.57 14.69 30.72
CA LEU A 144 -12.74 14.23 31.49
C LEU A 144 -12.68 14.73 32.94
N GLN A 145 -11.54 14.59 33.61
CA GLN A 145 -11.36 15.02 35.00
C GLN A 145 -11.55 16.54 35.15
N ALA A 146 -11.08 17.33 34.18
CA ALA A 146 -11.28 18.77 34.14
C ALA A 146 -12.68 19.20 33.67
N GLY A 147 -13.58 18.26 33.35
CA GLY A 147 -14.93 18.55 32.86
C GLY A 147 -15.01 19.15 31.46
N ARG A 148 -13.90 19.16 30.71
CA ARG A 148 -13.83 19.66 29.31
C ARG A 148 -14.48 18.69 28.33
N LEU A 149 -14.38 17.40 28.62
CA LEU A 149 -15.09 16.33 27.91
C LEU A 149 -16.13 15.69 28.83
N LYS A 150 -17.16 15.11 28.24
CA LYS A 150 -18.19 14.33 28.92
C LYS A 150 -18.26 12.95 28.30
N ALA A 151 -18.19 11.92 29.12
CA ALA A 151 -18.39 10.55 28.66
C ALA A 151 -19.86 10.35 28.24
N ASP A 152 -20.05 9.72 27.09
CA ASP A 152 -21.36 9.40 26.52
C ASP A 152 -21.62 7.89 26.46
N GLY A 153 -20.62 7.07 26.83
CA GLY A 153 -20.68 5.61 26.79
C GLY A 153 -20.65 5.02 25.38
N LYS A 154 -20.61 5.85 24.33
CA LYS A 154 -20.65 5.44 22.92
C LYS A 154 -19.35 5.75 22.19
N PHE A 155 -18.87 6.98 22.28
CA PHE A 155 -17.61 7.43 21.69
C PHE A 155 -16.54 7.63 22.76
N LEU A 156 -16.95 7.96 23.97
CA LEU A 156 -16.07 8.14 25.12
C LEU A 156 -16.61 7.41 26.34
N THR A 157 -15.84 6.44 26.84
CA THR A 157 -16.20 5.72 28.07
C THR A 157 -15.91 6.57 29.30
N ALA A 158 -16.59 6.26 30.42
CA ALA A 158 -16.34 6.94 31.70
C ALA A 158 -14.88 6.75 32.20
N GLY A 159 -14.22 5.65 31.80
CA GLY A 159 -12.82 5.39 32.09
C GLY A 159 -11.82 6.12 31.18
N GLY A 160 -12.30 6.98 30.27
CA GLY A 160 -11.44 7.77 29.37
C GLY A 160 -10.90 7.05 28.15
N ALA A 161 -11.47 5.88 27.80
CA ALA A 161 -11.18 5.23 26.52
C ALA A 161 -12.05 5.82 25.40
N ALA A 162 -11.42 6.24 24.31
CA ALA A 162 -12.07 6.63 23.07
C ALA A 162 -12.37 5.40 22.21
N MET A 163 -13.62 5.28 21.77
CA MET A 163 -14.08 4.23 20.86
C MET A 163 -13.81 4.67 19.43
N VAL A 164 -12.88 4.01 18.74
CA VAL A 164 -12.44 4.44 17.40
C VAL A 164 -12.54 3.32 16.38
N THR A 165 -12.72 3.72 15.12
CA THR A 165 -12.34 2.92 13.96
C THR A 165 -10.92 3.31 13.57
N LYS A 166 -10.01 2.34 13.51
CA LYS A 166 -8.63 2.50 13.08
C LYS A 166 -8.46 1.91 11.69
N ALA A 167 -7.78 2.64 10.81
CA ALA A 167 -7.28 2.10 9.55
C ALA A 167 -5.75 2.04 9.58
N ALA A 168 -5.17 0.87 9.32
CA ALA A 168 -3.75 0.71 9.03
C ALA A 168 -3.60 0.60 7.51
N ILE A 169 -2.77 1.45 6.91
CA ILE A 169 -2.69 1.62 5.46
C ILE A 169 -1.25 1.38 5.00
N GLU A 170 -1.04 0.43 4.10
CA GLU A 170 0.19 0.31 3.32
C GLU A 170 0.21 1.42 2.24
N PRO A 171 1.33 2.13 2.06
CA PRO A 171 1.44 3.10 0.98
C PRO A 171 1.33 2.41 -0.39
N VAL A 172 0.41 2.85 -1.24
CA VAL A 172 0.31 2.39 -2.63
C VAL A 172 0.39 3.60 -3.54
N TRP A 173 1.55 3.81 -4.15
CA TRP A 173 1.87 5.03 -4.86
C TRP A 173 1.70 4.88 -6.35
N TYR A 174 0.82 5.68 -6.94
CA TYR A 174 0.78 5.88 -8.38
C TYR A 174 1.86 6.90 -8.76
N LEU A 175 2.99 6.40 -9.27
CA LEU A 175 4.21 7.18 -9.47
C LEU A 175 4.00 8.43 -10.34
N PRO A 176 3.23 8.40 -11.45
CA PRO A 176 2.94 9.62 -12.22
C PRO A 176 2.23 10.69 -11.38
N GLY A 177 1.29 10.26 -10.53
CA GLY A 177 0.55 11.14 -9.64
C GLY A 177 1.39 11.71 -8.50
N VAL A 178 2.26 10.88 -7.91
CA VAL A 178 3.21 11.30 -6.88
C VAL A 178 4.20 12.32 -7.44
N ALA A 179 4.83 12.03 -8.59
CA ALA A 179 5.78 12.94 -9.23
C ALA A 179 5.15 14.32 -9.48
N LYS A 180 3.92 14.34 -10.00
CA LYS A 180 3.14 15.58 -10.19
C LYS A 180 2.93 16.36 -8.89
N ARG A 181 2.66 15.68 -7.77
CA ARG A 181 2.47 16.36 -6.45
C ARG A 181 3.76 16.96 -5.91
N PHE A 182 4.90 16.33 -6.18
CA PHE A 182 6.20 16.83 -5.78
C PHE A 182 6.82 17.82 -6.78
N GLY A 183 6.18 18.05 -7.93
CA GLY A 183 6.64 18.99 -8.94
C GLY A 183 7.90 18.52 -9.68
N CYS A 184 8.13 17.22 -9.79
CA CYS A 184 9.27 16.63 -10.50
C CYS A 184 8.80 15.69 -11.62
N SER A 185 9.73 15.29 -12.49
CA SER A 185 9.45 14.26 -13.49
C SER A 185 9.34 12.87 -12.83
N GLU A 186 8.56 11.96 -13.41
CA GLU A 186 8.48 10.59 -12.92
C GLU A 186 9.84 9.88 -12.99
N THR A 187 10.62 10.13 -14.05
CA THR A 187 11.96 9.59 -14.22
C THR A 187 12.89 10.03 -13.09
N ASP A 188 12.88 11.32 -12.74
CA ASP A 188 13.70 11.84 -11.64
C ASP A 188 13.23 11.27 -10.29
N LEU A 189 11.91 11.23 -10.05
CA LEU A 189 11.34 10.64 -8.83
C LEU A 189 11.82 9.19 -8.67
N ARG A 190 11.67 8.36 -9.70
CA ARG A 190 12.06 6.94 -9.67
C ARG A 190 13.55 6.78 -9.42
N ARG A 191 14.39 7.57 -10.09
CA ARG A 191 15.84 7.52 -9.92
C ARG A 191 16.25 7.89 -8.50
N VAL A 192 15.70 8.98 -7.96
CA VAL A 192 15.99 9.41 -6.58
C VAL A 192 15.51 8.38 -5.58
N LEU A 193 14.31 7.82 -5.74
CA LEU A 193 13.83 6.73 -4.89
C LEU A 193 14.77 5.51 -4.93
N PHE A 194 15.29 5.15 -6.11
CA PHE A 194 16.24 4.04 -6.23
C PHE A 194 17.57 4.35 -5.52
N GLU A 195 18.14 5.53 -5.75
CA GLU A 195 19.43 5.94 -5.17
C GLU A 195 19.34 6.08 -3.64
N GLU A 196 18.31 6.76 -3.12
CA GLU A 196 18.11 7.02 -1.68
C GLU A 196 17.66 5.79 -0.89
N THR A 197 17.12 4.76 -1.56
CA THR A 197 16.86 3.45 -0.93
C THR A 197 18.06 2.50 -1.01
N GLY A 198 19.23 2.99 -1.41
CA GLY A 198 20.44 2.17 -1.54
C GLY A 198 20.33 1.11 -2.64
N GLY A 199 19.50 1.35 -3.65
CA GLY A 199 19.27 0.43 -4.76
C GLY A 199 18.32 -0.74 -4.46
N MET A 200 17.51 -0.64 -3.39
CA MET A 200 16.64 -1.74 -2.93
C MET A 200 15.60 -2.20 -3.96
N TYR A 201 15.14 -1.29 -4.83
CA TYR A 201 14.08 -1.56 -5.82
C TYR A 201 14.55 -1.31 -7.26
N PRO A 202 15.27 -2.25 -7.89
CA PRO A 202 15.75 -2.10 -9.27
C PRO A 202 14.64 -1.81 -10.28
N GLU A 203 13.41 -2.31 -10.06
CA GLU A 203 12.27 -2.06 -10.94
C GLU A 203 11.93 -0.57 -11.12
N LEU A 204 12.31 0.30 -10.18
CA LEU A 204 12.15 1.76 -10.33
C LEU A 204 12.82 2.27 -11.62
N VAL A 205 13.97 1.71 -11.98
CA VAL A 205 14.75 2.14 -13.15
C VAL A 205 14.73 1.14 -14.31
N THR A 206 14.38 -0.14 -14.07
CA THR A 206 14.35 -1.18 -15.11
C THR A 206 12.97 -1.48 -15.69
N ARG A 207 11.90 -1.09 -14.99
CA ARG A 207 10.51 -1.43 -15.35
C ARG A 207 9.66 -0.16 -15.41
N SER A 208 9.80 0.57 -16.51
CA SER A 208 8.97 1.76 -16.80
C SER A 208 7.50 1.40 -17.07
N ASP A 209 7.20 0.14 -17.34
CA ASP A 209 5.85 -0.39 -17.53
C ASP A 209 5.06 -0.52 -16.21
N LEU A 210 5.73 -0.50 -15.06
CA LEU A 210 5.09 -0.58 -13.75
C LEU A 210 4.89 0.81 -13.16
N GLU A 211 3.67 1.34 -13.18
CA GLU A 211 3.37 2.71 -12.70
C GLU A 211 3.10 2.79 -11.19
N VAL A 212 3.02 1.66 -10.49
CA VAL A 212 2.66 1.59 -9.07
C VAL A 212 3.80 1.06 -8.21
N PHE A 213 4.05 1.72 -7.08
CA PHE A 213 5.01 1.33 -6.05
C PHE A 213 4.28 0.97 -4.75
N LEU A 214 4.68 -0.16 -4.15
CA LEU A 214 4.15 -0.73 -2.90
C LEU A 214 5.30 -1.01 -1.91
#